data_AF-A0A1H0XNE5-F1
#
_entry.id   AF-A0A1H0XNE5-F1
#
_cell.length_a   1.000
_cell.length_b   1.000
_cell.length_c   1.000
_cell.angle_alpha   90.00
_cell.angle_beta   90.00
_cell.angle_gamma   90.00
#
_symmetry.space_group_name_H-M   'P 1'
#
loop_
_entity.id
_entity.type
_entity.pdbx_description
1 polymer ?
#
loop_
_entity_poly.entity_id
_entity_poly.type
_entity_poly.pdbx_seq_one_letter_code
_entity_poly.pdbx_strand_id
1 'polypeptide(L)'
;MTNWQKRLVIGFNIAALFIFLDVSLLIFIRSVNGHGVYQTLGMKWLTFSAWVLCYASLWTIQGIAYMLIKRFVLVREQQNNR
;
A
#
# COMPACT_ATOMS: atom_id res chain seq x y z
N MET A 1 -4.14 -18.76 -10.94
CA MET A 1 -3.95 -17.31 -11.14
C MET A 1 -3.29 -17.13 -12.51
N THR A 2 -3.99 -16.50 -13.45
CA THR A 2 -3.52 -16.38 -14.84
C THR A 2 -2.29 -15.46 -14.90
N ASN A 3 -1.38 -15.68 -15.87
CA ASN A 3 -0.14 -14.88 -16.00
C ASN A 3 -0.43 -13.37 -16.14
N TRP A 4 -1.60 -13.02 -16.64
CA TRP A 4 -2.11 -11.66 -16.73
C TRP A 4 -2.40 -11.02 -15.37
N GLN A 5 -3.04 -11.75 -14.44
CA GLN A 5 -3.31 -11.27 -13.09
C GLN A 5 -2.01 -10.96 -12.32
N LYS A 6 -0.99 -11.81 -12.48
CA LYS A 6 0.33 -11.57 -11.87
C LYS A 6 0.96 -10.28 -12.39
N ARG A 7 0.90 -10.04 -13.69
CA ARG A 7 1.41 -8.80 -14.31
C ARG A 7 0.69 -7.55 -13.82
N LEU A 8 -0.64 -7.60 -13.67
CA LEU A 8 -1.42 -6.50 -13.12
C LEU A 8 -1.06 -6.20 -11.66
N VAL A 9 -0.89 -7.24 -10.84
CA VAL A 9 -0.48 -7.08 -9.43
C VAL A 9 0.92 -6.49 -9.32
N ILE A 10 1.86 -6.93 -10.15
CA ILE A 10 3.22 -6.36 -10.20
C ILE A 10 3.17 -4.89 -10.63
N GLY A 11 2.41 -4.57 -11.68
CA GLY A 11 2.24 -3.19 -12.15
C GLY A 11 1.62 -2.29 -11.09
N PHE A 12 0.59 -2.78 -10.37
CA PHE A 12 -0.03 -2.06 -9.26
C PHE A 12 0.96 -1.81 -8.11
N ASN A 13 1.75 -2.81 -7.72
CA ASN A 13 2.77 -2.63 -6.68
C ASN A 13 3.84 -1.61 -7.08
N ILE A 14 4.29 -1.62 -8.34
CA ILE A 14 5.27 -0.64 -8.84
C ILE A 14 4.67 0.77 -8.84
N ALA A 15 3.43 0.94 -9.31
CA ALA A 15 2.76 2.23 -9.30
C ALA A 15 2.54 2.74 -7.87
N ALA A 16 2.11 1.87 -6.95
CA ALA A 16 1.94 2.19 -5.54
C ALA A 16 3.26 2.60 -4.87
N LEU A 17 4.36 1.89 -5.18
CA LEU A 17 5.71 2.28 -4.75
C LEU A 17 6.11 3.65 -5.27
N PHE A 18 5.85 3.92 -6.56
CA PHE A 18 6.21 5.20 -7.17
C PHE A 18 5.45 6.36 -6.51
N ILE A 19 4.14 6.21 -6.29
CA ILE A 19 3.31 7.18 -5.57
C ILE A 19 3.81 7.35 -4.12
N PHE A 20 4.17 6.25 -3.45
CA PHE A 20 4.70 6.32 -2.10
C PHE A 20 5.99 7.13 -2.02
N LEU A 21 6.93 6.91 -2.94
CA LEU A 21 8.18 7.67 -3.04
C LEU A 21 7.93 9.14 -3.39
N ASP A 22 7.06 9.42 -4.36
CA ASP A 22 6.73 10.78 -4.78
C ASP A 22 6.14 11.60 -3.62
N VAL A 23 5.14 11.05 -2.92
CA VAL A 23 4.54 11.71 -1.75
C VAL A 23 5.56 11.84 -0.61
N SER A 24 6.42 10.85 -0.40
CA SER A 24 7.49 10.96 0.59
C SER A 24 8.44 12.12 0.26
N LEU A 25 8.86 12.24 -1.00
CA LEU A 25 9.69 13.35 -1.46
C LEU A 25 9.01 14.69 -1.26
N LEU A 26 7.71 14.79 -1.59
CA LEU A 26 6.91 16.00 -1.37
C LEU A 26 6.85 16.38 0.12
N ILE A 27 6.70 15.43 1.04
CA ILE A 27 6.72 15.70 2.49
C ILE A 27 8.03 16.34 2.94
N PHE A 28 9.17 15.92 2.37
CA PHE A 28 10.48 16.45 2.73
C PHE A 28 10.83 17.77 2.03
N ILE A 29 10.48 17.91 0.74
CA ILE A 29 10.71 19.13 -0.04
C ILE A 29 9.84 20.29 0.44
N ARG A 30 8.62 20.03 0.93
CA ARG A 30 7.77 21.09 1.44
C ARG A 30 8.43 21.76 2.64
N SER A 31 8.69 23.05 2.53
CA SER A 31 9.25 23.87 3.62
C SER A 31 8.15 24.45 4.51
N VAL A 32 6.96 24.65 3.95
CA VAL A 32 5.84 25.35 4.58
C VAL A 32 4.59 24.46 4.56
N ASN A 33 3.91 24.35 5.70
CA ASN A 33 2.64 23.63 5.79
C ASN A 33 1.48 24.46 5.19
N GLY A 34 0.28 23.88 5.13
CA GLY A 34 -0.92 24.57 4.59
C GLY A 34 -1.34 25.84 5.35
N HIS A 35 -0.74 26.10 6.53
CA HIS A 35 -1.01 27.26 7.38
C HIS A 35 0.11 28.32 7.34
N GLY A 36 1.08 28.20 6.44
CA GLY A 36 2.17 29.18 6.34
C GLY A 36 3.27 29.01 7.41
N VAL A 37 3.24 27.95 8.21
CA VAL A 37 4.24 27.67 9.25
C VAL A 37 5.37 26.81 8.67
N TYR A 38 6.62 27.18 8.96
CA TYR A 38 7.79 26.39 8.62
C TYR A 38 7.72 25.02 9.29
N GLN A 39 7.78 23.98 8.47
CA GLN A 39 7.65 22.62 8.95
C GLN A 39 8.97 22.18 9.59
N THR A 40 8.97 22.01 10.91
CA THR A 40 10.13 21.49 11.65
C THR A 40 10.42 20.05 11.22
N LEU A 41 11.68 19.61 11.37
CA LEU A 41 12.10 18.24 11.07
C LEU A 41 11.19 17.21 11.77
N GLY A 42 10.83 17.43 13.04
CA GLY A 42 9.94 16.53 13.78
C GLY A 42 8.54 16.39 13.16
N MET A 43 7.94 17.47 12.68
CA MET A 43 6.64 17.41 12.01
C MET A 43 6.72 16.66 10.68
N LYS A 44 7.81 16.83 9.92
CA LYS A 44 8.06 16.07 8.68
C LYS A 44 8.13 14.57 8.95
N TRP A 45 8.86 14.17 9.99
CA TRP A 45 8.96 12.76 10.42
C TRP A 45 7.62 12.18 10.86
N LEU A 46 6.78 12.97 11.53
CA LEU A 46 5.45 12.53 11.98
C LEU A 46 4.49 12.34 10.79
N THR A 47 4.48 13.27 9.84
CA THR A 47 3.70 13.09 8.59
C THR A 47 4.22 11.92 7.77
N PHE A 48 5.54 11.74 7.71
CA PHE A 48 6.17 10.61 7.02
C PHE A 48 5.81 9.27 7.67
N SER A 49 5.85 9.16 9.01
CA SER A 49 5.47 7.93 9.70
C SER A 49 3.99 7.58 9.51
N ALA A 50 3.10 8.56 9.54
CA ALA A 50 1.69 8.38 9.20
C ALA A 50 1.51 7.89 7.76
N TRP A 51 2.28 8.43 6.81
CA TRP A 51 2.27 8.01 5.41
C TRP A 51 2.78 6.57 5.22
N VAL A 52 3.88 6.20 5.90
CA VAL A 52 4.42 4.84 5.94
C VAL A 52 3.38 3.84 6.48
N LEU A 53 2.69 4.18 7.57
CA LEU A 53 1.62 3.35 8.14
C LEU A 53 0.45 3.15 7.15
N CYS A 54 0.11 4.19 6.41
CA CYS A 54 -0.94 4.12 5.39
C CYS A 54 -0.53 3.18 4.25
N TYR A 55 0.71 3.29 3.77
CA TYR A 55 1.26 2.39 2.74
C TYR A 55 1.35 0.92 3.23
N ALA A 56 1.78 0.71 4.47
CA ALA A 56 1.81 -0.63 5.08
C ALA A 56 0.41 -1.25 5.15
N SER A 57 -0.61 -0.45 5.42
CA SER A 57 -2.02 -0.90 5.47
C SER A 57 -2.53 -1.35 4.09
N LEU A 58 -2.08 -0.74 2.99
CA LEU A 58 -2.40 -1.22 1.64
C LEU A 58 -1.82 -2.62 1.39
N TRP A 59 -0.58 -2.85 1.83
CA TRP A 59 0.07 -4.16 1.75
C TRP A 59 -0.66 -5.23 2.58
N THR A 60 -1.10 -4.89 3.80
CA THR A 60 -1.83 -5.84 4.64
C THR A 60 -3.18 -6.20 4.05
N ILE A 61 -3.92 -5.24 3.49
CA ILE A 61 -5.20 -5.50 2.79
C ILE A 61 -4.98 -6.45 1.61
N GLN A 62 -3.92 -6.24 0.81
CA GLN A 62 -3.59 -7.11 -0.32
C GLN A 62 -3.25 -8.53 0.14
N GLY A 63 -2.51 -8.67 1.25
CA GLY A 63 -2.21 -9.97 1.87
C GLY A 63 -3.46 -10.68 2.41
N ILE A 64 -4.35 -9.95 3.08
CA ILE A 64 -5.62 -10.49 3.59
C ILE A 64 -6.51 -10.95 2.43
N ALA A 65 -6.65 -10.15 1.37
CA ALA A 65 -7.42 -10.51 0.18
C ALA A 65 -6.90 -11.81 -0.46
N TYR A 66 -5.58 -11.95 -0.57
CA TYR A 66 -4.96 -13.18 -1.08
C TYR A 66 -5.27 -14.39 -0.20
N MET A 67 -5.16 -14.25 1.12
CA MET A 67 -5.48 -15.31 2.08
C MET A 67 -6.96 -15.71 2.04
N LEU A 68 -7.87 -14.74 1.91
CA LEU A 68 -9.30 -14.99 1.78
C LEU A 68 -9.63 -15.75 0.49
N ILE A 69 -9.13 -15.29 -0.66
CA ILE A 69 -9.33 -15.99 -1.94
C ILE A 69 -8.81 -17.42 -1.86
N LYS A 70 -7.62 -17.62 -1.29
CA LYS A 70 -7.04 -18.96 -1.09
C LYS A 70 -7.94 -19.84 -0.21
N ARG A 71 -8.48 -19.31 0.89
CA ARG A 71 -9.41 -20.05 1.76
C ARG A 71 -10.71 -20.41 1.04
N PHE A 72 -11.31 -19.48 0.29
CA PHE A 72 -12.54 -19.76 -0.46
C PHE A 72 -12.34 -20.82 -1.55
N VAL A 73 -11.19 -20.78 -2.24
CA VAL A 73 -10.84 -21.81 -3.23
C VAL A 73 -10.72 -23.18 -2.57
N LEU A 74 -10.00 -23.28 -1.44
CA LEU A 74 -9.85 -24.54 -0.70
C LEU A 74 -11.19 -25.08 -0.17
N VAL A 75 -12.07 -24.21 0.33
CA VAL A 75 -13.41 -24.60 0.80
C VAL A 75 -14.28 -25.11 -0.36
N ARG A 76 -14.22 -24.48 -1.55
CA ARG A 76 -14.93 -24.97 -2.74
C ARG A 76 -14.41 -26.32 -3.20
N GLU A 77 -13.10 -26.55 -3.14
CA GLU A 77 -12.49 -27.81 -3.54
C GLU A 77 -12.94 -28.97 -2.63
N GLN A 78 -13.05 -28.72 -1.32
CA GLN A 78 -13.59 -29.67 -0.34
C GLN A 78 -15.09 -29.99 -0.56
N GLN A 79 -15.88 -29.02 -1.02
CA GLN A 79 -17.29 -29.22 -1.35
C GLN A 79 -17.50 -29.98 -2.66
N ASN A 80 -16.61 -29.80 -3.65
CA ASN A 80 -16.71 -30.49 -4.95
C ASN A 80 -16.24 -31.96 -4.91
N ASN A 81 -15.52 -32.36 -3.85
CA ASN A 81 -15.01 -33.72 -3.65
C ASN A 81 -15.89 -34.58 -2.70
N ARG A 82 -17.04 -34.06 -2.27
CA ARG A 82 -18.11 -34.79 -1.57
C ARG A 82 -19.31 -34.94 -2.49
#